data_AF-A0A1C7NIC4-F1
#
_entry.id   AF-A0A1C7NIC4-F1
#
_cell.length_a   1.000
_cell.length_b   1.000
_cell.length_c   1.000
_cell.angle_alpha   90.00
_cell.angle_beta   90.00
_cell.angle_gamma   90.00
#
_symmetry.space_group_name_H-M   'P 1'
#
loop_
_entity.id
_entity.type
_entity.pdbx_description
1 polymer ?
#
loop_
_entity_poly.entity_id
_entity_poly.type
_entity_poly.pdbx_seq_one_letter_code
_entity_poly.pdbx_strand_id
1 'polypeptide(L)'
;MSKGIPIIQAENYVRGVSFDTMTDQDQPDYSFTLRGKTQGYQRTRRSRTFMVATDLAPYSDYALDWAIENIVDSGDEIIALSVLTVDMSENRPNLSAMLRNEELKAKERASTVMSKIMSAGGPEMKISAVIEFVIGKVQETIQNMISVYQPSMLIVGTRGMSELKGMFINSVSKYCLQHSPVPVVVVRPEDKVKKQLKKAAKKTNRLSGMFRISSHSSISSLNSKGSDSSDSSSEDEDTLRIEKKVQRLSVFDKIGRRSRSSSPARPLVAKK
;
A
#
# COMPACT_ATOMS: atom_id res chain seq x y z
N MET A 1 -18.94 -40.30 -14.50
CA MET A 1 -17.59 -39.84 -14.87
C MET A 1 -17.57 -38.32 -14.82
N SER A 2 -17.41 -37.72 -13.65
CA SER A 2 -17.33 -36.27 -13.47
C SER A 2 -15.91 -35.80 -13.74
N LYS A 3 -15.72 -35.00 -14.79
CA LYS A 3 -14.44 -34.36 -15.09
C LYS A 3 -14.18 -33.28 -14.04
N GLY A 4 -13.16 -33.50 -13.20
CA GLY A 4 -12.67 -32.52 -12.23
C GLY A 4 -12.09 -31.29 -12.93
N ILE A 5 -12.32 -30.13 -12.33
CA ILE A 5 -11.77 -28.84 -12.76
C ILE A 5 -10.25 -28.89 -12.60
N PRO A 6 -9.45 -28.44 -13.60
CA PRO A 6 -8.00 -28.47 -13.49
C PRO A 6 -7.53 -27.46 -12.43
N ILE A 7 -6.88 -27.97 -11.39
CA ILE A 7 -6.12 -27.18 -10.43
C ILE A 7 -4.88 -26.70 -11.17
N ILE A 8 -4.82 -25.41 -11.51
CA ILE A 8 -3.59 -24.78 -11.98
C ILE A 8 -2.65 -24.70 -10.76
N GLN A 9 -1.86 -25.73 -10.54
CA GLN A 9 -0.70 -25.65 -9.66
C GLN A 9 0.29 -24.69 -10.33
N ALA A 10 0.50 -23.52 -9.73
CA ALA A 10 1.63 -22.69 -10.08
C ALA A 10 2.90 -23.49 -9.76
N GLU A 11 3.56 -24.02 -10.80
CA GLU A 11 4.71 -24.95 -10.73
C GLU A 11 5.93 -24.37 -9.99
N ASN A 12 5.91 -23.08 -9.65
CA ASN A 12 7.01 -22.37 -8.99
C ASN A 12 6.86 -22.18 -7.48
N TYR A 13 5.82 -22.75 -6.86
CA TYR A 13 5.49 -22.52 -5.45
C TYR A 13 5.70 -23.76 -4.58
N VAL A 14 6.55 -23.63 -3.56
CA VAL A 14 6.65 -24.64 -2.50
C VAL A 14 5.73 -24.22 -1.34
N ARG A 15 4.60 -24.91 -1.19
CA ARG A 15 3.68 -24.71 -0.06
C ARG A 15 4.37 -25.18 1.23
N GLY A 16 4.75 -24.24 2.07
CA GLY A 16 5.22 -24.54 3.44
C GLY A 16 4.07 -24.39 4.43
N VAL A 17 3.75 -25.47 5.17
CA VAL A 17 3.02 -25.35 6.43
C VAL A 17 4.08 -25.16 7.51
N SER A 18 4.20 -23.96 8.07
CA SER A 18 5.02 -23.74 9.26
C SER A 18 4.17 -23.96 10.50
N PHE A 19 4.75 -24.64 11.49
CA PHE A 19 4.18 -24.69 12.82
C PHE A 19 4.16 -23.30 13.45
N ASP A 20 3.08 -23.07 14.18
CA ASP A 20 2.68 -21.83 14.81
C ASP A 20 3.83 -21.15 15.56
N THR A 21 4.04 -19.86 15.31
CA THR A 21 5.12 -19.10 15.97
C THR A 21 4.60 -18.34 17.20
N MET A 22 3.36 -18.60 17.62
CA MET A 22 2.73 -18.00 18.80
C MET A 22 2.24 -19.11 19.73
N THR A 23 3.09 -19.60 20.63
CA THR A 23 2.69 -20.49 21.73
C THR A 23 2.25 -19.69 22.94
N ASP A 24 1.30 -18.77 22.75
CA ASP A 24 0.65 -18.10 23.88
C ASP A 24 -0.73 -18.76 24.05
N GLN A 25 -0.91 -19.50 25.15
CA GLN A 25 -2.14 -20.27 25.42
C GLN A 25 -3.39 -19.38 25.55
N ASP A 26 -3.20 -18.06 25.63
CA ASP A 26 -4.25 -17.06 25.76
C ASP A 26 -4.62 -16.36 24.43
N GLN A 27 -3.97 -16.67 23.30
CA GLN A 27 -4.43 -16.15 22.02
C GLN A 27 -5.66 -16.93 21.54
N PRO A 28 -6.72 -16.23 21.11
CA PRO A 28 -7.89 -16.91 20.57
C PRO A 28 -7.47 -17.69 19.32
N ASP A 29 -7.93 -18.94 19.18
CA ASP A 29 -7.66 -19.93 18.11
C ASP A 29 -7.93 -19.47 16.65
N TYR A 30 -8.06 -18.17 16.40
CA TYR A 30 -8.52 -17.57 15.15
C TYR A 30 -7.45 -16.74 14.42
N SER A 31 -6.17 -16.82 14.83
CA SER A 31 -5.05 -16.31 14.03
C SER A 31 -4.47 -17.40 13.13
N PHE A 32 -3.88 -17.02 12.00
CA PHE A 32 -3.13 -17.96 11.18
C PHE A 32 -2.01 -17.27 10.40
N THR A 33 -0.98 -18.06 10.10
CA THR A 33 0.13 -17.67 9.22
C THR A 33 0.12 -18.52 7.96
N LEU A 34 0.14 -17.88 6.79
CA LEU A 34 0.36 -18.54 5.51
C LEU A 34 1.76 -18.17 4.99
N ARG A 35 2.63 -19.17 4.84
CA ARG A 35 3.99 -18.98 4.32
C ARG A 35 4.14 -19.55 2.94
N GLY A 36 4.90 -18.84 2.12
CA GLY A 36 5.09 -19.16 0.72
C GLY A 36 6.46 -18.71 0.23
N LYS A 37 7.08 -19.50 -0.65
CA LYS A 37 8.37 -19.16 -1.23
C LYS A 37 8.38 -19.53 -2.70
N THR A 38 8.96 -18.64 -3.51
CA THR A 38 9.27 -18.94 -4.90
C THR A 38 10.43 -19.95 -4.99
N GLN A 39 10.42 -20.77 -6.03
CA GLN A 39 11.48 -21.74 -6.28
C GLN A 39 12.87 -21.10 -6.28
N GLY A 40 13.81 -21.68 -5.51
CA GLY A 40 15.18 -21.20 -5.43
C GLY A 40 15.42 -20.01 -4.50
N TYR A 41 14.41 -19.55 -3.74
CA TYR A 41 14.63 -18.57 -2.67
C TYR A 41 15.58 -19.11 -1.60
N GLN A 42 16.62 -18.33 -1.29
CA GLN A 42 17.52 -18.58 -0.16
C GLN A 42 17.74 -17.27 0.59
N ARG A 43 17.53 -17.31 1.91
CA ARG A 43 17.77 -16.15 2.77
C ARG A 43 19.28 -15.94 2.90
N THR A 44 19.74 -14.73 2.64
CA THR A 44 21.14 -14.33 2.80
C THR A 44 21.26 -13.26 3.89
N ARG A 45 22.49 -12.90 4.28
CA ARG A 45 22.72 -11.77 5.20
C ARG A 45 22.27 -10.41 4.63
N ARG A 46 22.00 -10.32 3.33
CA ARG A 46 21.53 -9.10 2.65
C ARG A 46 20.01 -9.09 2.41
N SER A 47 19.32 -10.20 2.71
CA SER A 47 17.88 -10.30 2.58
C SER A 47 17.20 -9.31 3.53
N ARG A 48 16.36 -8.43 2.97
CA ARG A 48 15.58 -7.48 3.75
C ARG A 48 14.19 -8.07 4.00
N THR A 49 13.55 -7.59 5.04
CA THR A 49 12.18 -7.96 5.39
C THR A 49 11.32 -6.71 5.34
N PHE A 50 10.23 -6.73 4.59
CA PHE A 50 9.28 -5.63 4.46
C PHE A 50 7.93 -6.05 5.02
N MET A 51 7.31 -5.21 5.85
CA MET A 51 5.97 -5.49 6.38
C MET A 51 4.95 -4.55 5.75
N VAL A 52 3.85 -5.11 5.25
CA VAL A 52 2.72 -4.38 4.66
C VAL A 52 1.49 -4.61 5.52
N ALA A 53 0.93 -3.55 6.10
CA ALA A 53 -0.36 -3.65 6.80
C ALA A 53 -1.51 -3.48 5.79
N THR A 54 -2.31 -4.54 5.62
CA THR A 54 -3.42 -4.64 4.66
C THR A 54 -4.57 -5.45 5.26
N ASP A 55 -5.81 -5.19 4.87
CA ASP A 55 -6.96 -6.02 5.30
C ASP A 55 -7.24 -7.20 4.36
N LEU A 56 -6.35 -7.47 3.40
CA LEU A 56 -6.45 -8.50 2.35
C LEU A 56 -7.71 -8.35 1.47
N ALA A 57 -8.37 -7.20 1.50
CA ALA A 57 -9.48 -6.91 0.62
C ALA A 57 -8.99 -6.23 -0.67
N PRO A 58 -9.70 -6.41 -1.80
CA PRO A 58 -9.27 -5.85 -3.09
C PRO A 58 -9.05 -4.33 -3.10
N TYR A 59 -9.70 -3.59 -2.19
CA TYR A 59 -9.57 -2.14 -2.10
C TYR A 59 -8.31 -1.66 -1.35
N SER A 60 -7.66 -2.53 -0.57
CA SER A 60 -6.46 -2.24 0.22
C SER A 60 -5.18 -2.85 -0.38
N ASP A 61 -5.33 -3.74 -1.35
CA ASP A 61 -4.25 -4.37 -2.13
C ASP A 61 -3.28 -3.38 -2.79
N TYR A 62 -3.70 -2.13 -3.06
CA TYR A 62 -2.85 -1.15 -3.73
C TYR A 62 -1.51 -0.91 -3.01
N ALA A 63 -1.50 -0.93 -1.67
CA ALA A 63 -0.25 -0.76 -0.92
C ALA A 63 0.68 -1.97 -1.04
N LEU A 64 0.10 -3.17 -1.16
CA LEU A 64 0.82 -4.40 -1.38
C LEU A 64 1.39 -4.46 -2.80
N ASP A 65 0.59 -4.12 -3.80
CA ASP A 65 1.02 -4.09 -5.21
C ASP A 65 2.17 -3.11 -5.40
N TRP A 66 2.00 -1.90 -4.86
CA TRP A 66 3.04 -0.89 -4.88
C TRP A 66 4.33 -1.36 -4.20
N ALA A 67 4.23 -2.08 -3.08
CA ALA A 67 5.39 -2.63 -2.37
C ALA A 67 6.14 -3.66 -3.23
N ILE A 68 5.41 -4.59 -3.84
CA ILE A 68 5.98 -5.63 -4.70
C ILE A 68 6.67 -5.01 -5.93
N GLU A 69 6.03 -4.00 -6.54
CA GLU A 69 6.54 -3.38 -7.77
C GLU A 69 7.72 -2.42 -7.55
N ASN A 70 7.78 -1.75 -6.40
CA ASN A 70 8.72 -0.62 -6.20
C ASN A 70 9.79 -0.86 -5.13
N ILE A 71 9.58 -1.79 -4.20
CA ILE A 71 10.46 -1.97 -3.03
C ILE A 71 11.08 -3.35 -2.98
N VAL A 72 10.30 -4.40 -3.23
CA VAL A 72 10.74 -5.78 -3.06
C VAL A 72 11.68 -6.17 -4.20
N ASP A 73 12.87 -6.64 -3.86
CA ASP A 73 13.84 -7.20 -4.80
C ASP A 73 14.01 -8.72 -4.58
N SER A 74 14.66 -9.38 -5.55
CA SER A 74 15.05 -10.79 -5.42
C SER A 74 15.96 -10.98 -4.19
N GLY A 75 15.61 -11.95 -3.35
CA GLY A 75 16.25 -12.26 -2.07
C GLY A 75 15.54 -11.66 -0.85
N ASP A 76 14.52 -10.81 -1.04
CA ASP A 76 13.78 -10.20 0.06
C ASP A 76 12.61 -11.06 0.55
N GLU A 77 12.09 -10.69 1.71
CA GLU A 77 10.91 -11.26 2.33
C GLU A 77 9.84 -10.20 2.54
N ILE A 78 8.62 -10.50 2.13
CA ILE A 78 7.45 -9.65 2.33
C ILE A 78 6.49 -10.28 3.35
N ILE A 79 6.03 -9.48 4.31
CA ILE A 79 5.07 -9.88 5.32
C ILE A 79 3.80 -9.05 5.12
N ALA A 80 2.72 -9.66 4.67
CA ALA A 80 1.40 -9.02 4.63
C ALA A 80 0.67 -9.29 5.95
N LEU A 81 0.50 -8.25 6.76
CA LEU A 81 -0.20 -8.32 8.04
C LEU A 81 -1.63 -7.82 7.91
N SER A 82 -2.59 -8.69 8.25
CA SER A 82 -4.00 -8.39 8.36
C SER A 82 -4.48 -8.54 9.79
N VAL A 83 -5.05 -7.46 10.32
CA VAL A 83 -5.55 -7.43 11.70
C VAL A 83 -7.05 -7.21 11.67
N LEU A 84 -7.80 -8.18 12.18
CA LEU A 84 -9.23 -8.08 12.38
C LEU A 84 -9.52 -7.56 13.79
N THR A 85 -10.14 -6.39 13.87
CA THR A 85 -10.63 -5.87 15.15
C THR A 85 -11.96 -6.50 15.50
N VAL A 86 -12.04 -7.11 16.66
CA VAL A 86 -13.27 -7.67 17.21
C VAL A 86 -13.52 -7.01 18.54
N ASP A 87 -14.71 -6.43 18.71
CA ASP A 87 -15.13 -5.94 20.01
C ASP A 87 -15.59 -7.13 20.85
N MET A 88 -14.72 -7.57 21.75
CA MET A 88 -14.97 -8.69 22.66
C MET A 88 -15.84 -8.28 23.86
N SER A 89 -16.15 -6.98 24.01
CA SER A 89 -16.93 -6.46 25.15
C SER A 89 -18.43 -6.73 25.02
N GLU A 90 -18.91 -6.91 23.79
CA GLU A 90 -20.29 -7.32 23.54
C GLU A 90 -20.39 -8.84 23.62
N ASN A 91 -21.17 -9.33 24.59
CA ASN A 91 -21.49 -10.73 24.75
C ASN A 91 -22.45 -11.17 23.61
N ARG A 92 -21.93 -11.18 22.38
CA ARG A 92 -22.70 -11.49 21.17
C ARG A 92 -22.94 -12.99 21.12
N PRO A 93 -24.21 -13.46 21.16
CA PRO A 93 -24.49 -14.86 20.89
C PRO A 93 -23.94 -15.19 19.49
N ASN A 94 -23.16 -16.27 19.38
CA ASN A 94 -22.47 -16.74 18.16
C ASN A 94 -21.17 -16.03 17.75
N LEU A 95 -20.49 -15.34 18.67
CA LEU A 95 -19.16 -14.75 18.40
C LEU A 95 -18.17 -15.75 17.80
N SER A 96 -18.07 -16.96 18.36
CA SER A 96 -17.17 -18.02 17.87
C SER A 96 -17.46 -18.45 16.43
N ALA A 97 -18.74 -18.56 16.06
CA ALA A 97 -19.15 -18.90 14.69
C ALA A 97 -18.84 -17.76 13.71
N MET A 98 -19.02 -16.50 14.13
CA MET A 98 -18.67 -15.33 13.32
C MET A 98 -17.16 -15.26 13.07
N LEU A 99 -16.34 -15.46 14.10
CA LEU A 99 -14.88 -15.45 14.00
C LEU A 99 -14.37 -16.55 13.07
N ARG A 100 -14.91 -17.76 13.21
CA ARG A 100 -14.57 -18.88 12.31
C ARG A 100 -14.93 -18.58 10.85
N ASN A 101 -16.05 -17.92 10.59
CA ASN A 101 -16.44 -17.52 9.24
C ASN A 101 -15.50 -16.45 8.68
N GLU A 102 -15.13 -15.44 9.48
CA GLU A 102 -14.17 -14.42 9.05
C GLU A 102 -12.78 -15.01 8.81
N GLU A 103 -12.34 -15.96 9.65
CA GLU A 103 -11.09 -16.70 9.44
C GLU A 103 -11.11 -17.49 8.11
N LEU A 104 -12.20 -18.19 7.80
CA LEU A 104 -12.35 -18.91 6.52
C LEU A 104 -12.24 -17.97 5.32
N LYS A 105 -12.97 -16.83 5.35
CA LYS A 105 -12.87 -15.81 4.30
C LYS A 105 -11.47 -15.22 4.22
N ALA A 106 -10.82 -14.99 5.36
CA ALA A 106 -9.46 -14.47 5.42
C ALA A 106 -8.47 -15.47 4.81
N LYS A 107 -8.64 -16.78 5.03
CA LYS A 107 -7.82 -17.82 4.39
C LYS A 107 -7.98 -17.84 2.87
N GLU A 108 -9.21 -17.70 2.37
CA GLU A 108 -9.46 -17.62 0.92
C GLU A 108 -8.79 -16.38 0.29
N ARG A 109 -8.96 -15.21 0.91
CA ARG A 109 -8.30 -13.96 0.49
C ARG A 109 -6.78 -14.07 0.58
N ALA A 110 -6.25 -14.62 1.66
CA ALA A 110 -4.82 -14.86 1.85
C ALA A 110 -4.26 -15.77 0.76
N SER A 111 -4.97 -16.82 0.35
CA SER A 111 -4.53 -17.69 -0.76
C SER A 111 -4.45 -16.93 -2.09
N THR A 112 -5.42 -16.06 -2.35
CA THR A 112 -5.47 -15.23 -3.57
C THR A 112 -4.31 -14.23 -3.58
N VAL A 113 -4.09 -13.55 -2.46
CA VAL A 113 -2.97 -12.61 -2.28
C VAL A 113 -1.62 -13.33 -2.38
N MET A 114 -1.50 -14.54 -1.80
CA MET A 114 -0.29 -15.35 -1.91
C MET A 114 0.02 -15.70 -3.37
N SER A 115 -0.97 -16.18 -4.12
CA SER A 115 -0.82 -16.44 -5.55
C SER A 115 -0.41 -15.18 -6.32
N LYS A 116 -0.99 -14.03 -5.99
CA LYS A 116 -0.64 -12.73 -6.58
C LYS A 116 0.83 -12.38 -6.33
N ILE A 117 1.29 -12.43 -5.09
CA ILE A 117 2.69 -12.16 -4.71
C ILE A 117 3.65 -13.09 -5.46
N MET A 118 3.32 -14.39 -5.51
CA MET A 118 4.16 -15.39 -6.19
C MET A 118 4.19 -15.20 -7.71
N SER A 119 3.12 -14.69 -8.31
CA SER A 119 3.04 -14.45 -9.76
C SER A 119 3.65 -13.10 -10.20
N ALA A 120 3.66 -12.10 -9.31
CA ALA A 120 4.08 -10.74 -9.65
C ALA A 120 5.59 -10.61 -9.95
N GLY A 121 6.42 -11.49 -9.39
CA GLY A 121 7.86 -11.44 -9.52
C GLY A 121 8.45 -12.00 -10.83
N GLY A 122 7.67 -12.70 -11.66
CA GLY A 122 8.25 -13.45 -12.77
C GLY A 122 9.27 -14.53 -12.33
N PRO A 123 9.97 -15.19 -13.27
CA PRO A 123 10.81 -16.35 -12.96
C PRO A 123 12.15 -16.01 -12.27
N GLU A 124 12.61 -14.76 -12.33
CA GLU A 124 13.90 -14.36 -11.74
C GLU A 124 13.80 -13.79 -10.31
N MET A 125 12.60 -13.38 -9.90
CA MET A 125 12.38 -12.86 -8.55
C MET A 125 12.22 -14.00 -7.57
N LYS A 126 13.21 -14.15 -6.71
CA LYS A 126 13.24 -15.14 -5.66
C LYS A 126 12.83 -14.47 -4.36
N ILE A 127 11.58 -14.60 -3.94
CA ILE A 127 11.06 -13.93 -2.74
C ILE A 127 10.43 -14.93 -1.76
N SER A 128 10.45 -14.56 -0.48
CA SER A 128 9.67 -15.22 0.57
C SER A 128 8.47 -14.34 0.89
N ALA A 129 7.29 -14.94 1.02
CA ALA A 129 6.08 -14.24 1.42
C ALA A 129 5.49 -14.90 2.66
N VAL A 130 5.08 -14.06 3.60
CA VAL A 130 4.37 -14.46 4.82
C VAL A 130 3.11 -13.63 4.89
N ILE A 131 1.96 -14.26 5.09
CA ILE A 131 0.70 -13.57 5.34
C ILE A 131 0.28 -13.91 6.75
N GLU A 132 0.19 -12.88 7.59
CA GLU A 132 -0.26 -12.99 8.97
C GLU A 132 -1.69 -12.48 9.08
N PHE A 133 -2.57 -13.31 9.63
CA PHE A 133 -3.91 -12.90 10.01
C PHE A 133 -4.03 -13.00 11.53
N VAL A 134 -4.35 -11.89 12.18
CA VAL A 134 -4.40 -11.78 13.64
C VAL A 134 -5.70 -11.10 14.05
N ILE A 135 -6.36 -11.63 15.08
CA ILE A 135 -7.49 -10.93 15.70
C ILE A 135 -6.99 -10.15 16.91
N GLY A 136 -7.29 -8.85 16.94
CA GLY A 136 -6.85 -8.00 18.02
C GLY A 136 -6.94 -6.51 17.70
N LYS A 137 -6.31 -5.70 18.54
CA LYS A 137 -6.23 -4.25 18.33
C LYS A 137 -5.14 -3.93 17.33
N VAL A 138 -5.51 -3.35 16.19
CA VAL A 138 -4.61 -3.03 15.06
C VAL A 138 -3.30 -2.35 15.49
N GLN A 139 -3.38 -1.35 16.35
CA GLN A 139 -2.22 -0.54 16.76
C GLN A 139 -1.20 -1.35 17.57
N GLU A 140 -1.66 -2.12 18.56
CA GLU A 140 -0.83 -2.97 19.41
C GLU A 140 -0.28 -4.14 18.60
N THR A 141 -1.12 -4.81 17.80
CA THR A 141 -0.71 -5.92 16.93
C THR A 141 0.37 -5.51 15.94
N ILE A 142 0.26 -4.33 15.30
CA ILE A 142 1.30 -3.83 14.40
C ILE A 142 2.63 -3.67 15.15
N GLN A 143 2.64 -3.09 16.35
CA GLN A 143 3.88 -2.93 17.13
C GLN A 143 4.48 -4.26 17.56
N ASN A 144 3.64 -5.21 17.97
CA ASN A 144 4.08 -6.56 18.31
C ASN A 144 4.70 -7.25 17.10
N MET A 145 4.06 -7.17 15.93
CA MET A 145 4.57 -7.78 14.70
C MET A 145 5.85 -7.09 14.19
N ILE A 146 6.01 -5.78 14.37
CA ILE A 146 7.29 -5.10 14.12
C ILE A 146 8.39 -5.68 15.01
N SER A 147 8.08 -5.96 16.27
CA SER A 147 9.06 -6.50 17.23
C SER A 147 9.45 -7.95 16.91
N VAL A 148 8.47 -8.77 16.48
CA VAL A 148 8.68 -10.17 16.08
C VAL A 148 9.49 -10.27 14.78
N TYR A 149 9.08 -9.54 13.75
CA TYR A 149 9.65 -9.69 12.41
C TYR A 149 10.81 -8.76 12.10
N GLN A 150 11.01 -7.73 12.92
CA GLN A 150 12.06 -6.71 12.73
C GLN A 150 12.17 -6.22 11.26
N PRO A 151 11.06 -5.78 10.64
CA PRO A 151 11.09 -5.37 9.25
C PRO A 151 11.97 -4.13 9.07
N SER A 152 12.66 -4.06 7.94
CA SER A 152 13.44 -2.88 7.56
C SER A 152 12.57 -1.66 7.32
N MET A 153 11.28 -1.86 7.03
CA MET A 153 10.30 -0.80 6.80
C MET A 153 8.86 -1.35 6.93
N LEU A 154 7.96 -0.50 7.41
CA LEU A 154 6.52 -0.72 7.43
C LEU A 154 5.83 0.06 6.31
N ILE A 155 4.97 -0.61 5.55
CA ILE A 155 4.20 -0.04 4.45
C ILE A 155 2.72 -0.07 4.84
N VAL A 156 2.05 1.07 4.76
CA VAL A 156 0.63 1.20 5.11
C VAL A 156 -0.14 1.88 3.99
N GLY A 157 -1.36 1.41 3.74
CA GLY A 157 -2.30 2.09 2.87
C GLY A 157 -2.85 3.38 3.48
N THR A 158 -3.54 4.17 2.66
CA THR A 158 -4.29 5.36 3.08
C THR A 158 -5.79 5.13 3.24
N ARG A 159 -6.24 3.87 3.21
CA ARG A 159 -7.66 3.50 3.31
C ARG A 159 -7.88 2.48 4.42
N GLY A 160 -8.79 2.84 5.32
CA GLY A 160 -9.64 1.97 6.14
C GLY A 160 -11.07 2.53 6.07
N MET A 161 -12.09 1.72 6.31
CA MET A 161 -13.50 2.10 6.11
C MET A 161 -13.90 3.41 6.82
N SER A 162 -14.03 4.51 6.05
CA SER A 162 -14.99 5.62 6.25
C SER A 162 -14.66 6.78 5.31
N GLU A 163 -15.31 6.79 4.15
CA GLU A 163 -15.48 8.00 3.32
C GLU A 163 -16.66 8.85 3.82
N LEU A 164 -16.88 8.91 5.14
CA LEU A 164 -17.83 9.84 5.73
C LEU A 164 -17.09 11.09 6.23
N LYS A 165 -17.23 12.15 5.42
CA LYS A 165 -17.22 13.57 5.78
C LYS A 165 -16.40 13.97 7.02
N GLY A 166 -15.22 14.53 6.76
CA GLY A 166 -14.61 15.53 7.63
C GLY A 166 -13.86 14.97 8.84
N MET A 167 -12.55 15.21 8.85
CA MET A 167 -11.70 15.27 10.06
C MET A 167 -11.23 13.98 10.76
N PHE A 168 -11.56 12.76 10.32
CA PHE A 168 -10.97 11.52 10.87
C PHE A 168 -10.04 10.78 9.90
N ILE A 169 -9.18 11.52 9.20
CA ILE A 169 -8.29 10.99 8.17
C ILE A 169 -7.09 10.26 8.82
N ASN A 170 -7.00 8.95 8.62
CA ASN A 170 -5.83 8.08 8.83
C ASN A 170 -5.49 7.62 10.27
N SER A 171 -6.42 7.06 11.06
CA SER A 171 -6.10 6.58 12.42
C SER A 171 -4.91 5.60 12.48
N VAL A 172 -4.85 4.59 11.60
CA VAL A 172 -3.75 3.60 11.58
C VAL A 172 -2.47 4.19 10.98
N SER A 173 -2.53 4.77 9.78
CA SER A 173 -1.32 5.32 9.14
C SER A 173 -0.71 6.47 9.94
N LYS A 174 -1.52 7.32 10.59
CA LYS A 174 -1.05 8.37 11.50
C LYS A 174 -0.43 7.77 12.75
N TYR A 175 -1.05 6.76 13.35
CA TYR A 175 -0.48 6.07 14.51
C TYR A 175 0.90 5.48 14.18
N CYS A 176 1.02 4.78 13.06
CA CYS A 176 2.29 4.21 12.59
C CYS A 176 3.34 5.31 12.36
N LEU A 177 2.99 6.44 11.73
CA LEU A 177 3.93 7.55 11.54
C LEU A 177 4.43 8.16 12.86
N GLN A 178 3.62 8.14 13.91
CA GLN A 178 3.96 8.74 15.20
C GLN A 178 4.72 7.79 16.13
N HIS A 179 4.44 6.49 16.08
CA HIS A 179 4.89 5.53 17.10
C HIS A 179 5.71 4.36 16.54
N SER A 180 5.87 4.25 15.21
CA SER A 180 6.63 3.14 14.63
C SER A 180 8.13 3.30 14.92
N PRO A 181 8.80 2.26 15.43
CA PRO A 181 10.26 2.27 15.60
C PRO A 181 11.00 2.05 14.28
N VAL A 182 10.30 1.61 13.23
CA VAL A 182 10.85 1.38 11.88
C VAL A 182 10.34 2.44 10.90
N PRO A 183 11.09 2.74 9.82
CA PRO A 183 10.64 3.65 8.77
C PRO A 183 9.25 3.26 8.24
N VAL A 184 8.37 4.25 8.05
CA VAL A 184 7.00 4.03 7.57
C VAL A 184 6.78 4.69 6.22
N VAL A 185 6.26 3.92 5.26
CA VAL A 185 5.82 4.42 3.95
C VAL A 185 4.31 4.37 3.85
N VAL A 186 3.72 5.51 3.49
CA VAL A 186 2.28 5.67 3.33
C VAL A 186 1.92 5.72 1.85
N VAL A 187 1.26 4.68 1.36
CA VAL A 187 0.95 4.49 -0.05
C VAL A 187 -0.43 5.08 -0.39
N ARG A 188 -0.46 5.93 -1.42
CA ARG A 188 -1.66 6.65 -1.87
C ARG A 188 -2.04 6.25 -3.30
N PRO A 189 -3.27 5.76 -3.54
CA PRO A 189 -3.75 5.47 -4.89
C PRO A 189 -3.72 6.72 -5.79
N GLU A 190 -3.15 6.60 -6.99
CA GLU A 190 -2.97 7.73 -7.92
C GLU A 190 -4.28 8.41 -8.34
N ASP A 191 -5.36 7.65 -8.51
CA ASP A 191 -6.67 8.18 -8.89
C ASP A 191 -7.19 9.20 -7.88
N LYS A 192 -6.86 9.01 -6.60
CA LYS A 192 -7.20 9.95 -5.54
C LYS A 192 -6.35 11.20 -5.62
N VAL A 193 -5.06 11.06 -5.92
CA VAL A 193 -4.16 12.19 -6.11
C VAL A 193 -4.67 13.07 -7.25
N LYS A 194 -4.99 12.47 -8.41
CA LYS A 194 -5.54 13.18 -9.58
C LYS A 194 -6.88 13.85 -9.26
N LYS A 195 -7.81 13.18 -8.55
CA LYS A 195 -9.10 13.79 -8.13
C LYS A 195 -8.92 14.94 -7.15
N GLN A 196 -8.00 14.84 -6.18
CA GLN A 196 -7.73 15.92 -5.23
C GLN A 196 -7.08 17.12 -5.92
N LEU A 197 -6.13 16.89 -6.84
CA LEU A 197 -5.52 17.95 -7.63
C LEU A 197 -6.54 18.66 -8.51
N LYS A 198 -7.44 17.92 -9.18
CA LYS A 198 -8.56 18.51 -9.96
C LYS A 198 -9.52 19.32 -9.07
N LYS A 199 -9.85 18.83 -7.87
CA LYS A 199 -10.69 19.56 -6.91
C LYS A 199 -10.00 20.82 -6.39
N ALA A 200 -8.70 20.76 -6.11
CA ALA A 200 -7.91 21.90 -5.68
C ALA A 200 -7.87 22.98 -6.77
N ALA A 201 -7.53 22.60 -8.02
CA ALA A 201 -7.53 23.50 -9.17
C ALA A 201 -8.91 24.13 -9.44
N LYS A 202 -10.01 23.37 -9.29
CA LYS A 202 -11.36 23.91 -9.41
C LYS A 202 -11.72 24.90 -8.28
N LYS A 203 -11.16 24.72 -7.08
CA LYS A 203 -11.37 25.63 -5.95
C LYS A 203 -10.58 26.94 -6.11
N THR A 204 -9.36 26.89 -6.68
CA THR A 204 -8.59 28.10 -7.00
C THR A 204 -9.32 28.95 -8.06
N ASN A 205 -9.88 28.31 -9.09
CA ASN A 205 -10.61 29.01 -10.16
C ASN A 205 -11.95 29.62 -9.69
N ARG A 206 -12.51 29.14 -8.58
CA ARG A 206 -13.70 29.76 -7.96
C ARG A 206 -13.37 31.00 -7.14
N LEU A 207 -12.21 31.02 -6.49
CA LEU A 207 -11.74 32.18 -5.72
C LEU A 207 -11.26 33.31 -6.64
N SER A 208 -10.67 32.99 -7.80
CA SER A 208 -10.30 34.01 -8.80
C SER A 208 -11.52 34.68 -9.45
N GLY A 209 -12.62 33.94 -9.65
CA GLY A 209 -13.87 34.52 -10.15
C GLY A 209 -14.53 35.49 -9.17
N MET A 210 -14.38 35.27 -7.86
CA MET A 210 -14.98 36.12 -6.82
C MET A 210 -14.20 37.44 -6.62
N PHE A 211 -12.87 37.42 -6.79
CA PHE A 211 -12.07 38.64 -6.76
C PHE A 211 -12.29 39.54 -7.99
N ARG A 212 -12.66 38.97 -9.16
CA ARG A 212 -12.99 39.74 -10.37
C ARG A 212 -14.31 40.53 -10.28
N ILE A 213 -15.25 40.11 -9.43
CA ILE A 213 -16.52 40.82 -9.22
C ILE A 213 -16.38 42.00 -8.26
N SER A 214 -15.36 41.98 -7.38
CA SER A 214 -15.11 43.08 -6.42
C SER A 214 -14.45 44.32 -7.02
N SER A 215 -13.94 44.25 -8.26
CA SER A 215 -13.21 45.35 -8.90
C SER A 215 -14.03 46.24 -9.83
N HIS A 216 -15.35 46.04 -9.94
CA HIS A 216 -16.22 46.91 -10.77
C HIS A 216 -17.47 47.48 -10.10
N SER A 217 -17.72 47.26 -8.80
CA SER A 217 -18.85 47.90 -8.11
C SER A 217 -18.47 49.25 -7.50
N SER A 218 -18.07 50.19 -8.35
CA SER A 218 -18.05 51.63 -8.06
C SER A 218 -18.14 52.41 -9.36
N ILE A 219 -19.34 52.96 -9.60
CA ILE A 219 -19.71 54.07 -10.49
C ILE A 219 -20.48 53.76 -11.78
N SER A 220 -21.57 54.51 -11.91
CA SER A 220 -22.37 54.91 -13.08
C SER A 220 -23.68 54.19 -13.39
N SER A 221 -24.71 55.00 -13.23
CA SER A 221 -26.08 54.92 -13.72
C SER A 221 -26.15 54.87 -15.26
N LEU A 222 -27.33 54.45 -15.76
CA LEU A 222 -27.90 54.64 -17.11
C LEU A 222 -27.72 53.49 -18.15
N ASN A 223 -28.83 52.77 -18.30
CA ASN A 223 -29.53 52.49 -19.57
C ASN A 223 -29.00 51.47 -20.60
N SER A 224 -29.97 50.67 -21.07
CA SER A 224 -30.09 50.00 -22.38
C SER A 224 -29.48 48.61 -22.64
N LYS A 225 -30.40 47.71 -23.00
CA LYS A 225 -30.36 46.54 -23.91
C LYS A 225 -29.05 46.25 -24.66
N GLY A 226 -28.67 44.97 -24.75
CA GLY A 226 -27.86 44.46 -25.85
C GLY A 226 -27.16 43.11 -25.61
N SER A 227 -27.54 42.13 -26.43
CA SER A 227 -26.93 40.86 -26.87
C SER A 227 -25.42 40.59 -26.73
N ASP A 228 -25.12 39.28 -26.58
CA ASP A 228 -24.02 38.45 -27.11
C ASP A 228 -22.58 38.99 -27.21
N SER A 229 -21.61 38.20 -26.69
CA SER A 229 -20.51 37.64 -27.50
C SER A 229 -19.55 36.78 -26.67
N SER A 230 -19.16 35.68 -27.29
CA SER A 230 -18.03 34.79 -27.00
C SER A 230 -16.69 35.51 -26.95
N ASP A 231 -15.75 35.06 -26.11
CA ASP A 231 -14.40 34.80 -26.63
C ASP A 231 -13.59 33.78 -25.81
N SER A 232 -12.88 32.97 -26.57
CA SER A 232 -12.04 31.84 -26.21
C SER A 232 -10.59 32.20 -26.51
N SER A 233 -9.68 32.11 -25.52
CA SER A 233 -8.25 31.91 -25.75
C SER A 233 -7.46 31.97 -24.43
N SER A 234 -7.09 30.81 -23.87
CA SER A 234 -5.93 30.71 -22.94
C SER A 234 -5.42 29.29 -22.72
N GLU A 235 -5.74 28.32 -23.61
CA GLU A 235 -5.37 26.92 -23.39
C GLU A 235 -3.90 26.59 -23.74
N ASP A 236 -3.19 27.45 -24.47
CA ASP A 236 -1.84 27.12 -25.00
C ASP A 236 -0.67 27.49 -24.06
N GLU A 237 -0.86 28.42 -23.12
CA GLU A 237 0.19 28.82 -22.15
C GLU A 237 0.29 27.86 -20.94
N ASP A 238 -0.81 27.22 -20.56
CA ASP A 238 -0.86 26.34 -19.39
C ASP A 238 -0.33 24.93 -19.67
N THR A 239 -0.45 24.44 -20.90
CA THR A 239 0.08 23.11 -21.32
C THR A 239 1.62 23.09 -21.28
N LEU A 240 2.27 24.17 -21.72
CA LEU A 240 3.73 24.33 -21.70
C LEU A 240 4.32 24.39 -20.27
N ARG A 241 3.58 24.93 -19.31
CA ARG A 241 3.98 24.93 -17.89
C ARG A 241 3.83 23.57 -17.24
N ILE A 242 2.84 22.78 -17.65
CA ILE A 242 2.60 21.43 -17.15
C ILE A 242 3.69 20.48 -17.65
N GLU A 243 4.07 20.54 -18.92
CA GLU A 243 5.15 19.69 -19.48
C GLU A 243 6.51 19.94 -18.81
N LYS A 244 6.87 21.21 -18.56
CA LYS A 244 8.12 21.55 -17.86
C LYS A 244 8.15 21.04 -16.41
N LYS A 245 6.99 20.94 -15.76
CA LYS A 245 6.87 20.44 -14.38
C LYS A 245 6.92 18.91 -14.31
N VAL A 246 6.37 18.22 -15.32
CA VAL A 246 6.45 16.76 -15.48
C VAL A 246 7.88 16.33 -15.85
N GLN A 247 8.57 17.08 -16.73
CA GLN A 247 9.99 16.81 -17.04
C GLN A 247 10.91 17.02 -15.82
N ARG A 248 10.60 17.98 -14.94
CA ARG A 248 11.39 18.19 -13.70
C ARG A 248 11.24 17.03 -12.72
N LEU A 249 10.10 16.33 -12.73
CA LEU A 249 9.86 15.12 -11.92
C LEU A 249 10.58 13.89 -12.51
N SER A 250 10.64 13.75 -13.85
CA SER A 250 11.38 12.65 -14.49
C SER A 250 12.90 12.76 -14.35
N VAL A 251 13.43 13.98 -14.15
CA VAL A 251 14.86 14.19 -13.83
C VAL A 251 15.22 13.60 -12.46
N PHE A 252 14.28 13.56 -11.50
CA PHE A 252 14.50 12.91 -10.20
C PHE A 252 14.48 11.38 -10.28
N ASP A 253 13.69 10.79 -11.18
CA ASP A 253 13.72 9.34 -11.45
C ASP A 253 15.07 8.87 -12.06
N LYS A 254 15.76 9.74 -12.80
CA LYS A 254 17.12 9.46 -13.30
C LYS A 254 18.21 9.53 -12.22
N ILE A 255 17.97 10.22 -11.11
CA ILE A 255 18.95 10.35 -10.01
C ILE A 255 18.90 9.14 -9.06
N GLY A 256 17.79 8.39 -9.03
CA GLY A 256 17.61 7.17 -8.22
C GLY A 256 18.25 5.90 -8.78
N ARG A 257 18.63 5.86 -10.06
CA ARG A 257 19.29 4.71 -10.71
C ARG A 257 20.81 4.89 -10.79
N ARG A 258 21.49 5.06 -9.65
CA ARG A 258 22.92 4.75 -9.59
C ARG A 258 23.08 3.28 -9.27
N SER A 259 23.36 2.49 -10.29
CA SER A 259 23.97 1.18 -10.14
C SER A 259 25.18 1.33 -9.21
N ARG A 260 25.13 0.67 -8.05
CA ARG A 260 26.31 0.54 -7.19
C ARG A 260 27.27 -0.38 -7.93
N SER A 261 28.36 0.19 -8.44
CA SER A 261 29.48 -0.55 -9.01
C SER A 261 29.98 -1.61 -8.02
N SER A 262 30.41 -2.76 -8.53
CA SER A 262 31.10 -3.78 -7.75
C SER A 262 32.31 -3.17 -7.04
N SER A 263 32.44 -3.44 -5.74
CA SER A 263 33.63 -3.07 -4.98
C SER A 263 34.86 -3.77 -5.56
N PRO A 264 36.01 -3.10 -5.70
CA PRO A 264 37.23 -3.76 -6.17
C PRO A 264 37.66 -4.84 -5.17
N ALA A 265 37.99 -6.02 -5.69
CA ALA A 265 38.45 -7.15 -4.90
C ALA A 265 39.76 -6.80 -4.18
N ARG A 266 39.85 -7.20 -2.90
CA ARG A 266 41.06 -7.09 -2.08
C ARG A 266 42.14 -8.01 -2.67
N PRO A 267 43.36 -7.54 -2.96
CA PRO A 267 44.42 -8.41 -3.45
C PRO A 267 44.82 -9.42 -2.38
N LEU A 268 45.01 -10.67 -2.80
CA LEU A 268 45.51 -11.75 -1.95
C LEU A 268 46.97 -11.47 -1.60
N VAL A 269 47.25 -11.30 -0.31
CA VAL A 269 48.61 -11.26 0.20
C VAL A 269 49.18 -12.69 0.12
N ALA A 270 50.15 -12.90 -0.76
CA ALA A 270 50.93 -14.12 -0.78
C ALA A 270 51.72 -14.23 0.54
N LYS A 271 51.44 -15.27 1.32
CA LYS A 271 52.32 -15.67 2.41
C LYS A 271 53.58 -16.29 1.79
N LYS A 272 54.74 -15.67 2.05
CA LYS A 272 56.03 -16.32 1.98
C LYS A 272 56.18 -17.31 3.12
#